data_AF-A0A0L6X1U5-F1
#
_entry.id   AF-A0A0L6X1U5-F1
#
_cell.length_a   1.000
_cell.length_b   1.000
_cell.length_c   1.000
_cell.angle_alpha   90.00
_cell.angle_beta   90.00
_cell.angle_gamma   90.00
#
_symmetry.space_group_name_H-M   'P 1'
#
loop_
_entity.id
_entity.type
_entity.pdbx_description
1 polymer ?
#
loop_
_entity_poly.entity_id
_entity_poly.type
_entity_poly.pdbx_seq_one_letter_code
_entity_poly.pdbx_strand_id
1 'polypeptide(L)'
;MSTSSTPQPPSERASELIDKLPSSPGLLTKTGSAILGTGLAAAAISQELYVVNEESIILIASIMFFTYLGKIIQEPYKNWAEGHISRIKKILDGARAEHTQAVQERIDSVAQMKDVVSLTQGLFALSKETAKLESSTFVQQQKVAVAAEVKSVLDSWVRYEQQQKESEQADLTKAVVAKVLASLKDEKTQKDIIVAAVAEIEQLVKAKAI
;
A
#
# COMPACT_ATOMS: atom_id res chain seq x y z
N MET A 1 32.82 -42.16 29.98
CA MET A 1 33.97 -41.46 30.60
C MET A 1 33.56 -41.10 32.02
N SER A 2 34.17 -41.78 32.99
CA SER A 2 33.97 -41.64 34.42
C SER A 2 34.66 -40.37 34.92
N THR A 3 33.91 -39.36 35.32
CA THR A 3 34.44 -38.22 36.08
C THR A 3 34.42 -38.57 37.56
N SER A 4 35.59 -38.96 38.06
CA SER A 4 35.92 -39.05 39.46
C SER A 4 35.64 -37.71 40.17
N SER A 5 34.64 -37.65 41.02
CA SER A 5 34.46 -36.53 41.96
C SER A 5 35.53 -36.65 43.05
N THR A 6 36.56 -35.80 42.98
CA THR A 6 37.43 -35.52 44.13
C THR A 6 36.52 -35.12 45.30
N PRO A 7 36.66 -35.72 46.51
CA PRO A 7 35.85 -35.31 47.65
C PRO A 7 36.14 -33.83 47.94
N GLN A 8 35.12 -32.96 47.83
CA GLN A 8 35.24 -31.57 48.30
C GLN A 8 35.77 -31.54 49.74
N PRO A 9 36.63 -30.57 50.08
CA PRO A 9 37.17 -30.46 51.43
C PRO A 9 36.02 -30.35 52.45
N PRO A 10 36.15 -30.97 53.64
CA PRO A 10 35.06 -31.08 54.61
C PRO A 10 34.52 -29.71 55.06
N SER A 11 35.35 -28.67 55.02
CA SER A 11 34.97 -27.28 55.30
C SER A 11 33.96 -26.73 54.31
N GLU A 12 34.08 -27.03 53.02
CA GLU A 12 33.15 -26.52 51.99
C GLU A 12 31.80 -27.21 52.08
N ARG A 13 31.78 -28.53 52.34
CA ARG A 13 30.54 -29.29 52.58
C ARG A 13 29.79 -28.80 53.82
N ALA A 14 30.51 -28.49 54.90
CA ALA A 14 29.92 -27.95 56.11
C ALA A 14 29.30 -26.57 55.87
N SER A 15 29.95 -25.70 55.09
CA SER A 15 29.39 -24.42 54.68
C SER A 15 28.12 -24.57 53.84
N GLU A 16 28.11 -25.47 52.86
CA GLU A 16 26.90 -25.77 52.06
C GLU A 16 25.72 -26.27 52.91
N LEU A 17 26.00 -27.02 53.98
CA LEU A 17 25.00 -27.47 54.93
C LEU A 17 24.45 -26.30 55.76
N ILE A 18 25.35 -25.47 56.31
CA ILE A 18 25.01 -24.26 57.09
C ILE A 18 24.16 -23.29 56.24
N ASP A 19 24.47 -23.16 54.95
CA ASP A 19 23.74 -22.27 54.06
C ASP A 19 22.31 -22.72 53.78
N LYS A 20 22.03 -24.02 53.85
CA LYS A 20 20.68 -24.60 53.70
C LYS A 20 19.82 -24.49 54.97
N LEU A 21 20.40 -24.14 56.12
CA LEU A 21 19.61 -23.94 57.35
C LEU A 21 18.76 -22.66 57.26
N PRO A 22 17.53 -22.70 57.84
CA PRO A 22 16.61 -21.58 57.82
C PRO A 22 17.21 -20.39 58.57
N SER A 23 17.12 -19.21 57.96
CA SER A 23 17.49 -17.94 58.58
C SER A 23 16.39 -16.93 58.35
N SER A 24 15.93 -16.27 59.42
CA SER A 24 15.01 -15.14 59.34
C SER A 24 15.78 -13.86 59.70
N PRO A 25 15.61 -12.76 58.93
CA PRO A 25 16.27 -11.51 59.24
C PRO A 25 15.88 -11.02 60.64
N GLY A 26 16.88 -10.78 61.50
CA GLY A 26 16.72 -10.17 62.82
C GLY A 26 16.37 -11.10 63.99
N LEU A 27 16.13 -12.41 63.78
CA LEU A 27 15.69 -13.32 64.86
C LEU A 27 16.53 -14.59 64.99
N LEU A 28 16.94 -15.22 63.88
CA LEU A 28 17.67 -16.49 63.89
C LEU A 28 18.80 -16.46 62.86
N THR A 29 20.05 -16.50 63.34
CA THR A 29 21.24 -16.65 62.47
C THR A 29 21.41 -18.12 62.05
N LYS A 30 22.06 -18.37 60.90
CA LYS A 30 22.29 -19.75 60.40
C LYS A 30 23.04 -20.61 61.42
N THR A 31 24.10 -20.07 62.01
CA THR A 31 24.84 -20.73 63.09
C THR A 31 24.02 -20.84 64.37
N GLY A 32 23.23 -19.82 64.69
CA GLY A 32 22.30 -19.83 65.81
C GLY A 32 21.26 -20.95 65.70
N SER A 33 20.71 -21.19 64.52
CA SER A 33 19.73 -22.27 64.28
C SER A 33 20.33 -23.66 64.49
N ALA A 34 21.58 -23.87 64.05
CA ALA A 34 22.29 -25.12 64.26
C ALA A 34 22.59 -25.35 65.75
N ILE A 35 23.14 -24.34 66.43
CA ILE A 35 23.46 -24.41 67.87
C ILE A 35 22.20 -24.61 68.71
N LEU A 36 21.14 -23.86 68.43
CA LEU A 36 19.85 -24.00 69.11
C LEU A 36 19.23 -25.38 68.85
N GLY A 37 19.25 -25.88 67.62
CA GLY A 37 18.76 -27.22 67.30
C GLY A 37 19.53 -28.32 68.05
N THR A 38 20.86 -28.26 68.03
CA THR A 38 21.70 -29.22 68.77
C THR A 38 21.55 -29.09 70.29
N GLY A 39 21.42 -27.86 70.80
CA GLY A 39 21.26 -27.58 72.23
C GLY A 39 19.92 -28.06 72.77
N LEU A 40 18.84 -27.83 72.01
CA LEU A 40 17.52 -28.35 72.35
C LEU A 40 17.48 -29.89 72.30
N ALA A 41 18.11 -30.50 71.29
CA ALA A 41 18.21 -31.96 71.22
C ALA A 41 19.00 -32.55 72.39
N ALA A 42 20.16 -31.95 72.72
CA ALA A 42 20.97 -32.38 73.86
C ALA A 42 20.25 -32.18 75.19
N ALA A 43 19.54 -31.07 75.37
CA ALA A 43 18.73 -30.81 76.56
C ALA A 43 17.55 -31.78 76.67
N ALA A 44 16.87 -32.10 75.55
CA ALA A 44 15.75 -33.04 75.54
C ALA A 44 16.18 -34.47 75.90
N ILE A 45 17.38 -34.89 75.49
CA ILE A 45 17.96 -36.18 75.89
C ILE A 45 18.44 -36.12 77.35
N SER A 46 19.16 -35.07 77.74
CA SER A 46 19.75 -34.95 79.07
C SER A 46 18.73 -34.78 80.19
N GLN A 47 17.56 -34.21 79.90
CA GLN A 47 16.46 -34.03 80.85
C GLN A 47 15.39 -35.12 80.72
N GLU A 48 15.64 -36.17 79.92
CA GLU A 48 14.67 -37.25 79.62
C GLU A 48 13.32 -36.73 79.09
N LEU A 49 13.28 -35.52 78.54
CA LEU A 49 12.07 -34.94 77.94
C LEU A 49 11.61 -35.75 76.72
N TYR A 50 12.55 -36.43 76.06
CA TYR A 50 12.28 -37.45 75.04
C TYR A 50 12.78 -38.81 75.52
N VAL A 51 11.85 -39.71 75.87
CA VAL A 51 12.14 -41.09 76.25
C VAL A 51 12.06 -41.97 75.00
N VAL A 52 13.14 -42.69 74.70
CA VAL A 52 13.17 -43.63 73.58
C VAL A 52 12.30 -44.84 73.93
N ASN A 53 11.19 -44.99 73.23
CA ASN A 53 10.27 -46.11 73.36
C ASN A 53 10.12 -46.86 72.02
N GLU A 54 9.35 -47.94 72.00
CA GLU A 54 9.02 -48.69 70.78
C GLU A 54 8.43 -47.79 69.67
N GLU A 55 7.65 -46.78 70.04
CA GLU A 55 7.09 -45.80 69.11
C GLU A 55 8.16 -44.92 68.41
N SER A 56 9.34 -44.75 69.00
CA SER A 56 10.46 -44.04 68.38
C SER A 56 10.96 -44.74 67.11
N ILE A 57 10.91 -46.08 67.08
CA ILE A 57 11.28 -46.88 65.90
C ILE A 57 10.25 -46.67 64.78
N ILE A 58 8.96 -46.65 65.13
CA ILE A 58 7.87 -46.38 64.18
C ILE A 58 7.99 -44.96 63.63
N LEU A 59 8.33 -43.97 64.47
CA LEU A 59 8.54 -42.59 64.05
C LEU A 59 9.70 -42.46 63.07
N ILE A 60 10.85 -43.08 63.36
CA ILE A 60 12.02 -43.06 62.46
C ILE A 60 11.70 -43.76 61.13
N ALA A 61 11.04 -44.92 61.17
CA ALA A 61 10.61 -45.64 59.98
C ALA A 61 9.61 -44.81 59.14
N SER A 62 8.68 -44.12 59.79
CA SER A 62 7.70 -43.24 59.13
C SER A 62 8.40 -42.06 58.45
N ILE A 63 9.37 -41.42 59.11
CA ILE A 63 10.15 -40.33 58.52
C ILE A 63 10.93 -40.82 57.30
N MET A 64 11.59 -41.98 57.38
CA MET A 64 12.28 -42.56 56.23
C MET A 64 11.32 -42.89 55.08
N PHE A 65 10.15 -43.45 55.40
CA PHE A 65 9.13 -43.75 54.40
C PHE A 65 8.60 -42.49 53.71
N PHE A 66 8.18 -41.47 54.47
CA PHE A 66 7.63 -40.24 53.91
C PHE A 66 8.68 -39.42 53.14
N THR A 67 9.93 -39.41 53.59
CA THR A 67 11.00 -38.73 52.85
C THR A 67 11.31 -39.42 51.53
N TYR A 68 11.31 -40.76 51.50
CA TYR A 68 11.47 -41.53 50.27
C TYR A 68 10.27 -41.36 49.33
N LEU A 69 9.05 -41.44 49.87
CA LEU A 69 7.81 -41.24 49.12
C LEU A 69 7.75 -39.83 48.52
N GLY A 70 8.14 -38.81 49.29
CA GLY A 70 8.23 -37.43 48.83
C GLY A 70 9.15 -37.29 47.63
N LYS A 71 10.34 -37.93 47.66
CA LYS A 71 11.27 -37.92 46.51
C LYS A 71 10.68 -38.58 45.26
N ILE A 72 9.94 -39.68 45.41
CA ILE A 72 9.34 -40.38 44.26
C ILE A 72 8.18 -39.59 43.65
N ILE A 73 7.34 -38.97 44.48
CA ILE A 73 6.12 -38.29 44.00
C ILE A 73 6.41 -36.87 43.51
N GLN A 74 7.50 -36.26 43.94
CA GLN A 74 7.84 -34.87 43.62
C GLN A 74 7.90 -34.59 42.10
N GLU A 75 8.66 -35.37 41.35
CA GLU A 75 8.81 -35.19 39.90
C GLU A 75 7.51 -35.42 39.11
N PRO A 76 6.78 -36.54 39.27
CA PRO A 76 5.53 -36.75 38.54
C PRO A 76 4.47 -35.72 38.90
N TYR A 77 4.39 -35.30 40.17
CA TYR A 77 3.46 -34.25 40.58
C TYR A 77 3.81 -32.89 39.96
N LYS A 78 5.10 -32.53 39.95
CA LYS A 78 5.58 -31.29 39.32
C LYS A 78 5.25 -31.28 37.82
N ASN A 79 5.57 -32.36 37.10
CA ASN A 79 5.28 -32.47 35.66
C ASN A 79 3.78 -32.42 35.37
N TRP A 80 2.96 -33.05 36.21
CA TRP A 80 1.50 -32.99 36.10
C TRP A 80 0.98 -31.56 36.32
N ALA A 81 1.45 -30.88 37.37
CA ALA A 81 1.05 -29.51 37.70
C ALA A 81 1.47 -28.53 36.59
N GLU A 82 2.71 -28.59 36.12
CA GLU A 82 3.21 -27.77 35.02
C GLU A 82 2.45 -28.03 33.72
N GLY A 83 2.13 -29.29 33.41
CA GLY A 83 1.33 -29.66 32.25
C GLY A 83 -0.10 -29.09 32.31
N HIS A 84 -0.74 -29.12 33.48
CA HIS A 84 -2.06 -28.56 33.68
C HIS A 84 -2.07 -27.03 33.53
N ILE A 85 -1.10 -26.36 34.17
CA ILE A 85 -0.92 -24.90 34.09
C ILE A 85 -0.66 -24.49 32.63
N SER A 86 0.23 -25.20 31.92
CA SER A 86 0.56 -24.94 30.52
C SER A 86 -0.65 -25.10 29.61
N ARG A 87 -1.46 -26.15 29.82
CA ARG A 87 -2.70 -26.35 29.05
C ARG A 87 -3.69 -25.19 29.24
N ILE A 88 -3.94 -24.79 30.49
CA ILE A 88 -4.85 -23.67 30.79
C ILE A 88 -4.32 -22.39 30.14
N LYS A 89 -3.02 -22.10 30.30
CA LYS A 89 -2.39 -20.92 29.71
C LYS A 89 -2.52 -20.92 28.18
N LYS A 90 -2.24 -22.05 27.53
CA LYS A 90 -2.37 -22.19 26.07
C LYS A 90 -3.79 -21.97 25.58
N ILE A 91 -4.81 -22.47 26.29
CA ILE A 91 -6.22 -22.23 25.95
C ILE A 91 -6.56 -20.75 26.11
N LEU A 92 -6.12 -20.11 27.20
CA LEU A 92 -6.40 -18.69 27.45
C LEU A 92 -5.72 -17.79 26.41
N ASP A 93 -4.44 -18.04 26.10
CA ASP A 93 -3.69 -17.29 25.10
C ASP A 93 -4.24 -17.54 23.69
N GLY A 94 -4.65 -18.78 23.38
CA GLY A 94 -5.30 -19.14 22.12
C GLY A 94 -6.65 -18.44 21.95
N ALA A 95 -7.52 -18.48 22.98
CA ALA A 95 -8.82 -17.81 22.96
C ALA A 95 -8.68 -16.29 22.81
N ARG A 96 -7.67 -15.68 23.45
CA ARG A 96 -7.38 -14.25 23.27
C ARG A 96 -6.98 -13.95 21.83
N ALA A 97 -6.05 -14.73 21.26
CA ALA A 97 -5.61 -14.55 19.88
C ALA A 97 -6.76 -14.69 18.88
N GLU A 98 -7.57 -15.76 19.02
CA GLU A 98 -8.74 -16.02 18.18
C GLU A 98 -9.78 -14.89 18.29
N HIS A 99 -10.08 -14.41 19.50
CA HIS A 99 -10.98 -13.26 19.68
C HIS A 99 -10.42 -11.99 19.04
N THR A 100 -9.12 -11.69 19.20
CA THR A 100 -8.51 -10.51 18.58
C THR A 100 -8.55 -10.60 17.05
N GLN A 101 -8.32 -11.79 16.50
CA GLN A 101 -8.40 -12.02 15.06
C GLN A 101 -9.83 -11.86 14.55
N ALA A 102 -10.82 -12.46 15.21
CA ALA A 102 -12.23 -12.34 14.82
C ALA A 102 -12.74 -10.89 14.89
N VAL A 103 -12.25 -10.11 15.87
CA VAL A 103 -12.55 -8.67 15.95
C VAL A 103 -11.88 -7.92 14.80
N GLN A 104 -10.62 -8.23 14.49
CA GLN A 104 -9.91 -7.60 13.38
C GLN A 104 -10.60 -7.88 12.03
N GLU A 105 -10.98 -9.13 11.76
CA GLU A 105 -11.70 -9.50 10.53
C GLU A 105 -13.05 -8.77 10.41
N ARG A 106 -13.76 -8.58 11.53
CA ARG A 106 -14.99 -7.77 11.56
C ARG A 106 -14.72 -6.30 11.30
N ILE A 107 -13.64 -5.74 11.85
CA ILE A 107 -13.23 -4.36 11.58
C ILE A 107 -12.92 -4.18 10.10
N ASP A 108 -12.15 -5.09 9.50
CA ASP A 108 -11.79 -5.04 8.08
C ASP A 108 -13.02 -5.12 7.17
N SER A 109 -13.98 -5.99 7.51
CA SER A 109 -15.27 -6.08 6.80
C SER A 109 -16.10 -4.80 6.91
N VAL A 110 -16.17 -4.19 8.09
CA VAL A 110 -16.89 -2.91 8.29
C VAL A 110 -16.16 -1.76 7.62
N ALA A 111 -14.83 -1.77 7.57
CA ALA A 111 -14.03 -0.76 6.90
C ALA A 111 -14.35 -0.70 5.39
N GLN A 112 -14.56 -1.85 4.73
CA GLN A 112 -15.01 -1.88 3.34
C GLN A 112 -16.39 -1.22 3.13
N MET A 113 -17.27 -1.29 4.12
CA MET A 113 -18.60 -0.68 4.05
C MET A 113 -18.58 0.84 4.25
N LYS A 114 -17.51 1.40 4.84
CA LYS A 114 -17.36 2.83 5.10
C LYS A 114 -17.38 3.66 3.81
N ASP A 115 -16.81 3.13 2.73
CA ASP A 115 -16.65 3.85 1.46
C ASP A 115 -17.84 3.66 0.49
N VAL A 116 -18.84 2.86 0.84
CA VAL A 116 -19.99 2.60 -0.04
C VAL A 116 -20.84 3.86 -0.22
N VAL A 117 -20.95 4.70 0.81
CA VAL A 117 -21.74 5.95 0.74
C VAL A 117 -21.08 6.96 -0.20
N SER A 118 -19.77 7.15 -0.10
CA SER A 118 -19.03 8.06 -0.99
C SER A 118 -19.00 7.54 -2.43
N LEU A 119 -18.82 6.22 -2.62
CA LEU A 119 -18.88 5.61 -3.95
C LEU A 119 -20.26 5.78 -4.59
N THR A 120 -21.34 5.60 -3.82
CA THR A 120 -22.71 5.78 -4.32
C THR A 120 -22.98 7.23 -4.69
N GLN A 121 -22.57 8.19 -3.86
CA GLN A 121 -22.66 9.62 -4.19
C GLN A 121 -21.84 9.96 -5.44
N GLY A 122 -20.63 9.39 -5.57
CA GLY A 122 -19.78 9.52 -6.76
C GLY A 122 -20.45 8.97 -8.02
N LEU A 123 -21.08 7.79 -7.95
CA LEU A 123 -21.82 7.21 -9.07
C LEU A 123 -23.02 8.09 -9.50
N PHE A 124 -23.77 8.65 -8.55
CA PHE A 124 -24.85 9.59 -8.85
C PHE A 124 -24.34 10.91 -9.45
N ALA A 125 -23.24 11.44 -8.93
CA ALA A 125 -22.61 12.65 -9.48
C ALA A 125 -22.11 12.41 -10.91
N LEU A 126 -21.42 11.28 -11.14
CA LEU A 126 -20.93 10.88 -12.46
C LEU A 126 -22.07 10.71 -13.46
N SER A 127 -23.17 10.07 -13.05
CA SER A 127 -24.37 9.91 -13.89
C SER A 127 -24.97 11.28 -14.27
N LYS A 128 -25.05 12.22 -13.32
CA LYS A 128 -25.56 13.57 -13.55
C LYS A 128 -24.65 14.40 -14.46
N GLU A 129 -23.34 14.30 -14.28
CA GLU A 129 -22.35 14.97 -15.13
C GLU A 129 -22.36 14.40 -16.55
N THR A 130 -22.48 13.09 -16.70
CA THR A 130 -22.59 12.41 -17.99
C THR A 130 -23.79 12.92 -18.77
N ALA A 131 -24.98 12.97 -18.16
CA ALA A 131 -26.18 13.50 -18.82
C ALA A 131 -26.05 14.98 -19.23
N LYS A 132 -25.35 15.80 -18.43
CA LYS A 132 -25.06 17.20 -18.78
C LYS A 132 -24.06 17.30 -19.94
N LEU A 133 -23.03 16.46 -19.95
CA LEU A 133 -22.03 16.43 -21.02
C LEU A 133 -22.63 15.92 -22.33
N GLU A 134 -23.47 14.90 -22.29
CA GLU A 134 -24.18 14.39 -23.47
C GLU A 134 -25.10 15.46 -24.06
N SER A 135 -25.89 16.15 -23.23
CA SER A 135 -26.79 17.21 -23.73
C SER A 135 -26.02 18.40 -24.31
N SER A 136 -24.94 18.84 -23.67
CA SER A 136 -24.11 19.94 -24.21
C SER A 136 -23.37 19.54 -25.48
N THR A 137 -22.87 18.30 -25.56
CA THR A 137 -22.25 17.73 -26.77
C THR A 137 -23.27 17.65 -27.91
N PHE A 138 -24.49 17.20 -27.64
CA PHE A 138 -25.55 17.12 -28.66
C PHE A 138 -25.92 18.50 -29.22
N VAL A 139 -26.07 19.51 -28.36
CA VAL A 139 -26.33 20.90 -28.79
C VAL A 139 -25.16 21.43 -29.63
N GLN A 140 -23.92 21.18 -29.22
CA GLN A 140 -22.74 21.63 -29.96
C GLN A 140 -22.63 20.93 -31.31
N GLN A 141 -22.92 19.63 -31.39
CA GLN A 141 -22.97 18.88 -32.65
C GLN A 141 -24.03 19.44 -33.60
N GLN A 142 -25.23 19.77 -33.10
CA GLN A 142 -26.25 20.41 -33.93
C GLN A 142 -25.80 21.77 -34.48
N LYS A 143 -25.16 22.61 -33.64
CA LYS A 143 -24.63 23.90 -34.09
C LYS A 143 -23.56 23.73 -35.17
N VAL A 144 -22.65 22.77 -35.00
CA VAL A 144 -21.60 22.47 -35.99
C VAL A 144 -22.21 21.93 -37.29
N ALA A 145 -23.21 21.06 -37.21
CA ALA A 145 -23.91 20.53 -38.37
C ALA A 145 -24.58 21.66 -39.18
N VAL A 146 -25.34 22.54 -38.51
CA VAL A 146 -25.96 23.70 -39.17
C VAL A 146 -24.92 24.65 -39.76
N ALA A 147 -23.83 24.93 -39.03
CA ALA A 147 -22.75 25.77 -39.54
C ALA A 147 -22.06 25.15 -40.77
N ALA A 148 -21.90 23.82 -40.80
CA ALA A 148 -21.33 23.10 -41.94
C ALA A 148 -22.25 23.15 -43.17
N GLU A 149 -23.57 22.98 -42.99
CA GLU A 149 -24.55 23.12 -44.08
C GLU A 149 -24.56 24.54 -44.65
N VAL A 150 -24.59 25.57 -43.79
CA VAL A 150 -24.54 26.98 -44.23
C VAL A 150 -23.24 27.28 -44.96
N LYS A 151 -22.10 26.78 -44.47
CA LYS A 151 -20.82 26.91 -45.14
C LYS A 151 -20.83 26.22 -46.51
N SER A 152 -21.37 25.00 -46.61
CA SER A 152 -21.48 24.27 -47.87
C SER A 152 -22.30 25.05 -48.91
N VAL A 153 -23.43 25.63 -48.49
CA VAL A 153 -24.22 26.51 -49.34
C VAL A 153 -23.40 27.73 -49.77
N LEU A 154 -22.73 28.43 -48.85
CA LEU A 154 -21.92 29.60 -49.18
C LEU A 154 -20.77 29.27 -50.14
N ASP A 155 -20.05 28.16 -49.90
CA ASP A 155 -18.98 27.68 -50.76
C ASP A 155 -19.52 27.35 -52.18
N SER A 156 -20.75 26.84 -52.28
CA SER A 156 -21.41 26.61 -53.57
C SER A 156 -21.72 27.92 -54.33
N TRP A 157 -22.16 28.96 -53.62
CA TRP A 157 -22.39 30.29 -54.20
C TRP A 157 -21.08 30.93 -54.67
N VAL A 158 -20.03 30.88 -53.85
CA VAL A 158 -18.70 31.39 -54.21
C VAL A 158 -18.17 30.67 -55.44
N ARG A 159 -18.31 29.34 -55.50
CA ARG A 159 -17.92 28.56 -56.68
C ARG A 159 -18.71 28.96 -57.93
N TYR A 160 -20.02 29.18 -57.79
CA TYR A 160 -20.84 29.65 -58.90
C TYR A 160 -20.43 31.05 -59.38
N GLU A 161 -20.15 31.97 -58.46
CA GLU A 161 -19.67 33.32 -58.78
C GLU A 161 -18.32 33.29 -59.49
N GLN A 162 -17.38 32.48 -59.00
CA GLN A 162 -16.07 32.27 -59.61
C GLN A 162 -16.23 31.75 -61.05
N GLN A 163 -17.10 30.75 -61.25
CA GLN A 163 -17.37 30.17 -62.57
C GLN A 163 -18.00 31.20 -63.53
N GLN A 164 -18.91 32.05 -63.04
CA GLN A 164 -19.50 33.11 -63.86
C GLN A 164 -18.46 34.17 -64.24
N LYS A 165 -17.64 34.61 -63.29
CA LYS A 165 -16.54 35.55 -63.56
C LYS A 165 -15.54 34.99 -64.58
N GLU A 166 -15.17 33.72 -64.46
CA GLU A 166 -14.30 33.05 -65.43
C GLU A 166 -14.95 32.95 -66.82
N SER A 167 -16.25 32.66 -66.90
CA SER A 167 -17.00 32.63 -68.17
C SER A 167 -17.09 34.02 -68.81
N GLU A 168 -17.43 35.04 -68.03
CA GLU A 168 -17.47 36.43 -68.51
C GLU A 168 -16.10 36.90 -69.00
N GLN A 169 -15.04 36.59 -68.26
CA GLN A 169 -13.67 36.89 -68.70
C GLN A 169 -13.31 36.15 -69.99
N ALA A 170 -13.68 34.88 -70.13
CA ALA A 170 -13.45 34.13 -71.36
C ALA A 170 -14.19 34.74 -72.55
N ASP A 171 -15.44 35.16 -72.38
CA ASP A 171 -16.24 35.77 -73.45
C ASP A 171 -15.79 37.20 -73.78
N LEU A 172 -15.43 38.00 -72.78
CA LEU A 172 -14.77 39.30 -72.97
C LEU A 172 -13.45 39.15 -73.72
N THR A 173 -12.64 38.15 -73.37
CA THR A 173 -11.36 37.89 -74.05
C THR A 173 -11.60 37.51 -75.51
N LYS A 174 -12.56 36.62 -75.81
CA LYS A 174 -12.94 36.29 -77.19
C LYS A 174 -13.43 37.53 -77.95
N ALA A 175 -14.27 38.36 -77.34
CA ALA A 175 -14.81 39.57 -77.98
C ALA A 175 -13.72 40.60 -78.27
N VAL A 176 -12.80 40.83 -77.32
CA VAL A 176 -11.64 41.72 -77.50
C VAL A 176 -10.71 41.18 -78.59
N VAL A 177 -10.36 39.89 -78.56
CA VAL A 177 -9.53 39.25 -79.60
C VAL A 177 -10.19 39.38 -80.97
N ALA A 178 -11.50 39.09 -81.09
CA ALA A 178 -12.23 39.24 -82.34
C ALA A 178 -12.25 40.69 -82.84
N LYS A 179 -12.46 41.67 -81.95
CA LYS A 179 -12.46 43.10 -82.30
C LYS A 179 -11.07 43.59 -82.73
N VAL A 180 -10.01 43.13 -82.07
CA VAL A 180 -8.62 43.44 -82.45
C VAL A 180 -8.30 42.81 -83.82
N LEU A 181 -8.64 41.55 -84.04
CA LEU A 181 -8.45 40.89 -85.34
C LEU A 181 -9.25 41.57 -86.47
N ALA A 182 -10.45 42.10 -86.18
CA ALA A 182 -11.22 42.88 -87.14
C ALA A 182 -10.59 44.26 -87.41
N SER A 183 -10.14 44.97 -86.38
CA SER A 183 -9.47 46.27 -86.51
C SER A 183 -8.12 46.18 -87.24
N LEU A 184 -7.42 45.05 -87.14
CA LEU A 184 -6.20 44.77 -87.93
C LEU A 184 -6.49 44.57 -89.43
N LYS A 185 -7.73 44.25 -89.81
CA LYS A 185 -8.15 44.13 -91.22
C LYS A 185 -8.58 45.48 -91.82
N ASP A 186 -8.79 46.51 -91.01
CA ASP A 186 -9.12 47.85 -91.50
C ASP A 186 -7.91 48.53 -92.16
N GLU A 187 -8.13 49.09 -93.35
CA GLU A 187 -7.07 49.66 -94.19
C GLU A 187 -6.41 50.90 -93.56
N LYS A 188 -7.17 51.66 -92.75
CA LYS A 188 -6.66 52.83 -92.01
C LYS A 188 -5.66 52.41 -90.95
N THR A 189 -6.00 51.42 -90.13
CA THR A 189 -5.13 50.88 -89.08
C THR A 189 -3.90 50.21 -89.66
N GLN A 190 -4.02 49.49 -90.80
CA GLN A 190 -2.84 48.94 -91.48
C GLN A 190 -1.88 50.04 -91.95
N LYS A 191 -2.39 51.13 -92.53
CA LYS A 191 -1.58 52.29 -92.92
C LYS A 191 -0.91 52.94 -91.71
N ASP A 192 -1.66 53.15 -90.62
CA ASP A 192 -1.12 53.72 -89.39
C ASP A 192 -0.04 52.83 -88.75
N ILE A 193 -0.20 51.50 -88.78
CA ILE A 193 0.81 50.53 -88.32
C ILE A 193 2.07 50.57 -89.19
N ILE A 194 1.93 50.65 -90.52
CA ILE A 194 3.08 50.76 -91.42
C ILE A 194 3.83 52.06 -91.17
N VAL A 195 3.12 53.18 -90.98
CA VAL A 195 3.72 54.48 -90.67
C VAL A 195 4.43 54.44 -89.31
N ALA A 196 3.82 53.84 -88.28
CA ALA A 196 4.43 53.66 -86.97
C ALA A 196 5.67 52.76 -87.02
N ALA A 197 5.62 51.63 -87.75
CA ALA A 197 6.76 50.74 -87.93
C ALA A 197 7.91 51.42 -88.70
N VAL A 198 7.60 52.24 -89.71
CA VAL A 198 8.61 53.06 -90.40
C VAL A 198 9.21 54.10 -89.44
N ALA A 199 8.40 54.75 -88.61
CA ALA A 199 8.88 55.71 -87.61
C ALA A 199 9.75 55.04 -86.52
N GLU A 200 9.42 53.83 -86.08
CA GLU A 200 10.24 53.05 -85.14
C GLU A 200 11.56 52.61 -85.79
N ILE A 201 11.55 52.17 -87.05
CA ILE A 201 12.78 51.88 -87.80
C ILE A 201 13.62 53.15 -87.95
N GLU A 202 13.02 54.29 -88.30
CA GLU A 202 13.72 55.57 -88.37
C GLU A 202 14.31 55.99 -87.02
N GLN A 203 13.62 55.73 -85.91
CA GLN A 203 14.16 55.98 -84.56
C GLN A 203 15.30 55.02 -84.21
N LEU A 204 15.20 53.72 -84.53
CA LEU A 204 16.28 52.75 -84.30
C LEU A 204 17.53 53.07 -85.13
N VAL A 205 17.35 53.56 -86.36
CA VAL A 205 18.43 54.05 -87.24
C VAL A 205 19.03 55.35 -86.70
N LYS A 206 18.22 56.28 -86.19
CA LYS A 206 18.71 57.52 -85.53
C LYS A 206 19.40 57.25 -84.20
N ALA A 207 18.98 56.21 -83.47
CA ALA A 207 19.53 55.82 -82.17
C ALA A 207 20.77 54.91 -82.27
N LYS A 208 21.23 54.53 -83.48
CA LYS A 208 22.40 53.65 -83.71
C LYS A 208 22.36 52.35 -82.89
N ALA A 209 21.20 51.70 -82.82
CA ALA A 209 21.10 50.34 -82.28
C ALA A 209 21.26 49.26 -83.36
N ILE A 210 21.47 49.66 -84.62
CA ILE A 210 22.04 48.89 -85.74
C ILE A 210 22.99 49.84 -86.49
#